data_AF-A0A159Z8Z0-F1
#
_entry.id   AF-A0A159Z8Z0-F1
#
_cell.length_a   1.000
_cell.length_b   1.000
_cell.length_c   1.000
_cell.angle_alpha   90.00
_cell.angle_beta   90.00
_cell.angle_gamma   90.00
#
_symmetry.space_group_name_H-M   'P 1'
#
loop_
_entity.id
_entity.type
_entity.pdbx_description
1 polymer ?
#
loop_
_entity_poly.entity_id
_entity_poly.type
_entity_poly.pdbx_seq_one_letter_code
_entity_poly.pdbx_strand_id
1 'polypeptide(L)' 'MMPRLQIMKAMLKPSGVLAICIDDNELFHLGMMLDEVFGEKNRLGIINWEKTTSKNQAGEFR' A
#
# COMPACT_ATOMS: atom_id res chain seq x y z
N MET A 1 -15.45 2.35 -1.65
CA MET A 1 -14.46 2.19 -2.74
C MET A 1 -14.72 1.00 -3.68
N MET A 2 -15.58 0.04 -3.33
CA MET A 2 -15.75 -1.23 -4.05
C MET A 2 -15.99 -1.15 -5.57
N PRO A 3 -16.88 -0.28 -6.10
CA PRO A 3 -17.12 -0.24 -7.55
C PRO A 3 -15.86 0.13 -8.35
N ARG A 4 -15.01 1.00 -7.79
CA ARG A 4 -13.76 1.42 -8.43
C ARG A 4 -12.73 0.29 -8.44
N LEU A 5 -12.58 -0.45 -7.34
CA LEU A 5 -11.63 -1.58 -7.26
C LEU A 5 -11.99 -2.70 -8.24
N GLN A 6 -13.28 -2.97 -8.43
CA GLN A 6 -13.74 -3.96 -9.41
C GLN A 6 -13.41 -3.55 -10.86
N ILE A 7 -13.62 -2.28 -11.21
CA ILE A 7 -13.24 -1.76 -12.53
C ILE A 7 -11.72 -1.81 -12.69
N MET A 8 -10.95 -1.43 -11.68
CA MET A 8 -9.49 -1.51 -11.71
C MET A 8 -9.00 -2.94 -11.92
N LYS A 9 -9.62 -3.93 -11.27
CA LYS A 9 -9.32 -5.36 -11.49
C LYS A 9 -9.62 -5.78 -12.94
N ALA A 10 -10.73 -5.32 -13.51
CA ALA A 10 -11.09 -5.64 -14.90
C ALA A 10 -10.16 -4.98 -15.93
N MET A 11 -9.58 -3.81 -15.60
CA MET A 11 -8.63 -3.09 -16.46
C MET A 11 -7.18 -3.58 -16.30
N LEU A 12 -6.86 -4.26 -15.20
CA LEU A 12 -5.52 -4.73 -14.90
C LEU A 12 -5.19 -5.96 -15.76
N LYS A 13 -3.98 -5.99 -16.33
CA LYS A 13 -3.46 -7.18 -17.02
C LYS A 13 -3.27 -8.33 -16.01
N PRO A 14 -3.28 -9.61 -16.46
CA PRO A 14 -3.06 -10.75 -15.58
C PRO A 14 -1.75 -10.71 -14.78
N SER A 15 -0.72 -10.05 -15.31
CA SER A 15 0.58 -9.81 -14.66
C SER A 15 0.76 -8.38 -14.13
N GLY A 16 -0.30 -7.56 -14.19
CA GLY A 16 -0.26 -6.17 -13.76
C GLY A 16 -0.19 -6.06 -12.24
N VAL A 17 0.47 -5.02 -11.75
CA VAL A 17 0.55 -4.70 -10.33
C VAL A 17 -0.23 -3.42 -10.08
N LEU A 18 -0.98 -3.40 -8.98
CA LEU A 18 -1.69 -2.23 -8.50
C LEU A 18 -0.99 -1.70 -7.23
N ALA A 19 -0.58 -0.45 -7.25
CA ALA A 19 -0.08 0.26 -6.07
C ALA A 19 -1.02 1.44 -5.75
N ILE A 20 -1.37 1.59 -4.47
CA ILE A 20 -2.25 2.65 -3.98
C ILE A 20 -1.52 3.34 -2.84
N CYS A 21 -1.35 4.66 -2.94
CA CYS A 21 -0.91 5.47 -1.81
C CYS A 21 -2.13 5.84 -0.98
N ILE A 22 -2.06 5.55 0.31
CA ILE A 22 -3.12 5.83 1.27
C ILE A 22 -2.52 6.26 2.61
N ASP A 23 -3.32 6.89 3.44
CA ASP A 23 -2.95 7.19 4.82
C ASP A 23 -3.13 5.97 5.74
N ASP A 24 -2.62 6.09 6.97
CA ASP A 24 -2.64 4.99 7.95
C ASP A 24 -4.06 4.66 8.44
N ASN A 25 -4.96 5.64 8.43
CA ASN A 25 -6.33 5.48 8.93
C ASN A 25 -7.16 4.55 8.04
N GLU A 26 -6.95 4.60 6.73
CA GLU A 26 -7.70 3.80 5.77
C GLU A 26 -6.96 2.51 5.35
N LEU A 27 -5.71 2.32 5.77
CA LEU A 27 -4.87 1.18 5.40
C LEU A 27 -5.54 -0.18 5.68
N PHE A 28 -6.07 -0.37 6.89
CA PHE A 28 -6.70 -1.64 7.27
C PHE A 28 -7.99 -1.91 6.49
N HIS A 29 -8.88 -0.91 6.38
CA HIS A 29 -10.14 -1.05 5.66
C HIS A 29 -9.91 -1.27 4.16
N LEU A 30 -8.98 -0.54 3.55
CA LEU A 30 -8.62 -0.73 2.15
C LEU A 30 -7.97 -2.10 1.93
N GLY A 31 -7.08 -2.52 2.84
CA GLY A 31 -6.45 -3.84 2.79
C GLY A 31 -7.48 -4.96 2.74
N MET A 32 -8.47 -4.95 3.64
CA MET A 32 -9.55 -5.95 3.63
C MET A 32 -10.33 -5.97 2.32
N MET A 33 -10.68 -4.80 1.77
CA MET A 33 -11.37 -4.71 0.47
C MET A 33 -10.51 -5.23 -0.68
N LEU A 34 -9.20 -4.96 -0.66
CA LEU A 34 -8.26 -5.46 -1.67
C LEU A 34 -8.09 -6.97 -1.57
N ASP A 35 -8.08 -7.55 -0.37
CA ASP A 35 -8.03 -9.00 -0.20
C ASP A 35 -9.30 -9.68 -0.70
N GLU A 36 -10.46 -9.07 -0.50
CA GLU A 36 -11.73 -9.58 -1.03
C GLU A 36 -11.77 -9.52 -2.57
N VAL A 37 -11.28 -8.42 -3.16
CA VAL A 37 -11.34 -8.21 -4.62
C VAL A 37 -10.22 -8.95 -5.36
N PHE A 38 -8.97 -8.86 -4.90
CA PHE A 38 -7.78 -9.41 -5.57
C PHE A 38 -7.33 -10.75 -5.00
N GLY A 39 -7.78 -11.12 -3.79
CA GLY A 39 -7.32 -12.30 -3.07
C GLY A 39 -6.08 -12.01 -2.23
N GLU A 40 -6.09 -12.43 -0.97
CA GLU A 40 -4.98 -12.23 -0.02
C GLU A 40 -3.63 -12.78 -0.55
N LYS A 41 -3.66 -13.89 -1.29
CA LYS A 41 -2.47 -14.50 -1.91
C LYS A 41 -1.76 -13.60 -2.92
N ASN A 42 -2.46 -12.63 -3.50
CA ASN A 42 -1.92 -11.70 -4.49
C ASN A 42 -1.39 -10.41 -3.85
N ARG A 43 -1.43 -10.29 -2.52
CA ARG A 43 -0.86 -9.16 -1.80
C ARG A 43 0.66 -9.25 -1.79
N LEU A 44 1.31 -8.31 -2.49
CA LEU A 44 2.78 -8.24 -2.53
C LEU A 44 3.38 -7.67 -1.24
N GLY A 45 2.73 -6.69 -0.61
CA GLY A 45 3.20 -6.07 0.63
C GLY A 45 2.68 -4.66 0.83
N ILE A 46 3.02 -4.07 1.98
CA ILE A 46 2.74 -2.68 2.34
C ILE A 46 4.06 -1.92 2.35
N ILE A 47 4.12 -0.78 1.64
CA ILE A 47 5.31 0.07 1.58
C ILE A 47 5.05 1.29 2.46
N ASN A 48 5.75 1.38 3.58
CA ASN A 48 5.69 2.54 4.46
C ASN A 48 6.57 3.65 3.89
N TRP A 49 5.97 4.78 3.55
CA TRP A 49 6.71 5.95 3.08
C TRP A 49 7.06 6.86 4.26
N GLU A 50 8.30 6.80 4.72
CA GLU A 50 8.82 7.74 5.72
C GLU A 50 9.52 8.92 5.05
N LYS A 51 8.99 10.14 5.23
CA LYS A 51 9.74 11.38 4.95
C LYS A 51 10.72 11.65 6.10
N THR A 52 11.84 10.92 6.17
CA THR A 52 12.93 11.31 7.07
C THR A 52 13.84 12.33 6.38
N THR A 53 13.76 13.59 6.84
CA THR A 53 14.94 14.46 6.87
C THR A 53 15.93 13.78 7.80
N SER A 54 17.08 13.35 7.27
CA SER A 54 18.19 12.87 8.06
C SER A 54 18.56 13.92 9.12
N LYS A 55 18.09 13.75 10.37
CA LYS A 55 18.73 14.44 11.49
C LYS A 55 20.06 13.73 11.70
N ASN A 56 21.13 14.44 11.34
CA ASN A 56 22.52 14.12 11.61
C ASN A 56 22.68 13.23 12.85
N GLN A 57 23.10 11.98 12.63
CA GLN A 57 23.87 11.25 13.63
C GLN A 57 25.25 11.93 13.71
N ALA A 58 25.32 13.10 14.34
CA ALA A 58 26.57 13.58 14.90
C ALA A 58 26.67 12.94 16.27
N GLY A 59 27.50 11.89 16.38
CA GLY A 59 27.76 11.20 17.63
C GLY A 59 28.24 12.18 18.70
N GLU A 60 27.42 12.39 19.73
CA GLU A 60 27.91 12.91 20.99
C GLU A 60 28.57 11.74 21.73
N PHE A 61 29.89 11.67 21.62
CA PHE A 61 30.72 10.98 22.59
C PHE A 61 30.55 11.68 23.94
N ARG A 62 30.01 10.97 24.93
CA ARG A 62 30.31 11.15 26.35
C ARG A 62 30.23 9.81 27.06
#